data_AF-A0A3M1F178-F1
#
_entry.id   AF-A0A3M1F178-F1
#
_cell.length_a   1.000
_cell.length_b   1.000
_cell.length_c   1.000
_cell.angle_alpha   90.00
_cell.angle_beta   90.00
_cell.angle_gamma   90.00
#
_symmetry.space_group_name_H-M   'P 1'
#
loop_
_entity.id
_entity.type
_entity.pdbx_description
1 polymer ?
#
loop_
_entity_poly.entity_id
_entity_poly.type
_entity_poly.pdbx_seq_one_letter_code
_entity_poly.pdbx_strand_id
1 'polypeptide(L)'
;MQNRSSITIGVLSDTHLPYRLASLPPQIADIFRGVDVILHAGDVDDIAHLQPLRRLAPLYAVRGNIHLGDRSWGGKDLPWEVHLTLARRRVVLTHGHQPGLMGWLFKVRDVLRSSLSAEGDDLLNEEIVRRLRRRHPHADVVVFG
;
A
#
# COMPACT_ATOMS: atom_id res chain seq x y z
N MET A 1 2.43 30.37 -9.10
CA MET A 1 2.36 28.91 -8.82
C MET A 1 2.78 28.20 -10.09
N GLN A 2 3.84 27.38 -10.05
CA GLN A 2 4.37 26.75 -11.28
C GLN A 2 3.31 25.82 -11.87
N ASN A 3 2.97 26.06 -13.14
CA ASN A 3 2.06 25.22 -13.91
C ASN A 3 2.81 23.92 -14.28
N ARG A 4 2.94 23.00 -13.32
CA ARG A 4 3.58 21.71 -13.57
C ARG A 4 2.64 20.83 -14.38
N SER A 5 3.10 20.41 -15.56
CA SER A 5 2.39 19.49 -16.46
C SER A 5 2.40 18.03 -15.96
N SER A 6 3.15 17.74 -14.90
CA SER A 6 3.30 16.41 -14.30
C SER A 6 3.25 16.49 -12.77
N ILE A 7 2.83 15.39 -12.15
CA ILE A 7 2.83 15.18 -10.70
C ILE A 7 3.80 14.07 -10.35
N THR A 8 4.59 14.25 -9.28
CA THR A 8 5.47 13.22 -8.72
C THR A 8 4.84 12.63 -7.48
N ILE A 9 4.63 11.32 -7.48
CA ILE A 9 4.01 10.58 -6.38
C ILE A 9 5.08 9.74 -5.68
N GLY A 10 5.26 9.94 -4.37
CA GLY A 10 6.04 9.03 -3.54
C GLY A 10 5.20 7.81 -3.16
N VAL A 11 5.72 6.60 -3.33
CA VAL A 11 5.00 5.36 -2.98
C VAL A 11 5.87 4.52 -2.05
N LEU A 12 5.25 3.97 -1.02
CA LEU A 12 5.83 2.99 -0.11
C LEU A 12 4.74 2.04 0.41
N SER A 13 5.12 0.93 1.02
CA SER A 13 4.21 -0.04 1.64
C SER A 13 4.95 -0.87 2.68
N ASP A 14 4.24 -1.69 3.44
CA ASP A 14 4.78 -2.79 4.26
C ASP A 14 5.85 -2.36 5.27
N THR A 15 5.70 -1.13 5.78
CA THR A 15 6.67 -0.56 6.72
C THR A 15 6.58 -1.19 8.11
N HIS A 16 5.41 -1.72 8.50
CA HIS A 16 5.17 -2.34 9.80
C HIS A 16 5.70 -1.50 10.98
N LEU A 17 5.46 -0.19 10.92
CA LEU A 17 5.80 0.72 12.01
C LEU A 17 4.74 0.64 13.11
N PRO A 18 5.11 0.57 14.40
CA PRO A 18 6.48 0.54 14.94
C PRO A 18 7.04 -0.86 15.21
N TYR A 19 6.33 -1.93 14.85
CA TYR A 19 6.62 -3.27 15.37
C TYR A 19 7.81 -3.96 14.69
N ARG A 20 8.01 -3.78 13.37
CA ARG A 20 9.19 -4.30 12.66
C ARG A 20 10.23 -3.23 12.39
N LEU A 21 9.77 -2.04 11.97
CA LEU A 21 10.61 -0.85 11.94
C LEU A 21 10.24 0.03 13.13
N ALA A 22 11.22 0.43 13.94
CA ALA A 22 10.95 1.37 15.03
C ALA A 22 10.62 2.78 14.52
N SER A 23 11.22 3.18 13.39
CA SER A 23 11.00 4.46 12.74
C SER A 23 11.36 4.37 11.26
N LEU A 24 10.87 5.34 10.47
CA LEU A 24 11.25 5.46 9.07
C LEU A 24 12.74 5.80 8.95
N PRO A 25 13.47 5.16 8.03
CA PRO A 25 14.86 5.53 7.74
C PRO A 25 14.96 7.01 7.37
N PRO A 26 15.97 7.76 7.88
CA PRO A 26 16.08 9.20 7.64
C PRO A 26 16.19 9.55 6.15
N GLN A 27 16.74 8.65 5.33
CA GLN A 27 16.87 8.79 3.88
C GLN A 27 15.52 8.94 3.17
N ILE A 28 14.42 8.46 3.76
CA ILE A 28 13.07 8.62 3.19
C ILE A 28 12.70 10.10 3.04
N ALA A 29 13.16 10.96 3.96
CA ALA A 29 12.91 12.39 3.86
C ALA A 29 13.56 13.00 2.61
N ASP A 30 14.76 12.55 2.25
CA ASP A 30 15.47 12.99 1.05
C ASP A 30 14.88 12.41 -0.23
N ILE A 31 14.48 11.14 -0.21
CA ILE A 31 13.87 10.46 -1.35
C ILE A 31 12.52 11.11 -1.70
N PHE A 32 11.73 11.49 -0.69
CA PHE A 32 10.42 12.12 -0.89
C PHE A 32 10.46 13.65 -0.91
N ARG A 33 11.65 14.26 -0.91
CA ARG A 33 11.77 15.71 -0.99
C ARG A 33 11.24 16.23 -2.32
N GLY A 34 10.19 17.05 -2.26
CA GLY A 34 9.58 17.70 -3.41
C GLY A 34 8.59 16.83 -4.20
N VAL A 35 8.17 15.67 -3.66
CA VAL A 35 7.00 14.95 -4.19
C VAL A 35 5.73 15.74 -3.88
N ASP A 36 4.73 15.61 -4.73
CA ASP A 36 3.48 16.35 -4.61
C ASP A 36 2.47 15.63 -3.69
N VAL A 37 2.59 14.31 -3.56
CA VAL A 37 1.74 13.45 -2.72
C VAL A 37 2.48 12.15 -2.39
N ILE A 38 2.20 11.58 -1.21
CA ILE A 38 2.72 10.28 -0.76
C ILE A 38 1.57 9.29 -0.60
N LEU A 39 1.74 8.08 -1.12
CA LEU A 39 0.80 6.97 -1.01
C LEU A 39 1.45 5.80 -0.26
N HIS A 40 0.87 5.39 0.86
CA HIS A 40 1.27 4.20 1.61
C HIS A 40 0.30 3.05 1.31
N ALA A 41 0.77 2.02 0.59
CA ALA A 41 -0.11 1.00 0.00
C ALA A 41 -0.58 -0.10 0.97
N GLY A 42 -0.21 -0.05 2.25
CA GLY A 42 -0.73 -0.97 3.26
C GLY A 42 0.34 -1.35 4.27
N ASP A 43 -0.05 -2.08 5.31
CA ASP A 43 0.86 -2.65 6.31
C ASP A 43 1.71 -1.60 7.07
N VAL A 44 1.01 -0.59 7.59
CA VAL A 44 1.48 0.25 8.70
C VAL A 44 0.65 -0.05 9.93
N ASP A 45 1.29 -0.44 11.02
CA ASP A 45 0.57 -0.96 12.18
C ASP A 45 -0.06 0.18 13.02
N ASP A 46 0.66 1.30 13.12
CA ASP A 46 0.16 2.55 13.71
C ASP A 46 0.43 3.75 12.79
N ILE A 47 -0.65 4.34 12.28
CA ILE A 47 -0.63 5.50 11.38
C ILE A 47 0.08 6.73 11.99
N ALA A 48 0.13 6.86 13.33
CA ALA A 48 0.83 7.96 13.99
C ALA A 48 2.34 7.98 13.65
N HIS A 49 2.91 6.83 13.29
CA HIS A 49 4.32 6.73 12.88
C HIS A 49 4.58 7.22 11.46
N LEU A 50 3.53 7.51 10.67
CA LEU A 50 3.66 8.16 9.36
C LEU A 50 3.63 9.70 9.44
N GLN A 51 3.53 10.27 10.64
CA GLN A 51 3.58 11.74 10.83
C GLN A 51 4.80 12.40 10.17
N PRO A 52 6.01 11.81 10.15
CA PRO A 52 7.13 12.37 9.39
C PRO A 52 6.85 12.54 7.90
N LEU A 53 6.15 11.60 7.26
CA LEU A 53 5.79 11.69 5.84
C LEU A 53 4.76 12.79 5.58
N ARG A 54 3.77 12.93 6.48
CA ARG A 54 2.75 14.01 6.40
C ARG A 54 3.35 15.41 6.39
N ARG A 55 4.54 15.58 6.98
CA ARG A 55 5.25 16.87 6.97
C ARG A 55 5.94 17.18 5.65
N LEU A 56 6.17 16.17 4.80
CA LEU A 56 6.84 16.33 3.51
C LEU A 56 5.83 16.67 2.40
N ALA A 57 4.69 15.98 2.38
CA ALA A 57 3.63 16.15 1.39
C ALA A 57 2.30 15.57 1.93
N PRO A 58 1.15 15.87 1.30
CA PRO A 58 -0.11 15.17 1.58
C PRO A 58 0.08 13.64 1.54
N LEU A 59 -0.39 12.94 2.57
CA LEU A 59 -0.24 11.49 2.72
C LEU A 59 -1.60 10.80 2.70
N TYR A 60 -1.72 9.78 1.85
CA TYR A 60 -2.82 8.82 1.90
C TYR A 60 -2.26 7.44 2.23
N ALA A 61 -2.95 6.74 3.13
CA ALA A 61 -2.58 5.39 3.54
C ALA A 61 -3.83 4.53 3.57
N VAL A 62 -3.66 3.24 3.30
CA VAL A 62 -4.73 2.24 3.38
C VAL A 62 -4.37 1.17 4.38
N ARG A 63 -5.41 0.47 4.83
CA ARG A 63 -5.30 -0.63 5.76
C ARG A 63 -4.60 -1.83 5.13
N GLY A 64 -3.69 -2.41 5.89
CA GLY A 64 -2.98 -3.64 5.57
C GLY A 64 -3.66 -4.93 6.04
N ASN A 65 -2.87 -5.99 6.08
CA ASN A 65 -3.19 -7.28 6.64
C ASN A 65 -3.26 -7.24 8.18
N ILE A 66 -3.95 -8.23 8.75
CA ILE A 66 -3.89 -8.48 10.19
C ILE A 66 -2.72 -9.43 10.46
N HIS A 67 -1.80 -9.01 11.33
CA HIS A 67 -0.66 -9.80 11.79
C HIS A 67 -0.82 -10.13 13.26
N LEU A 68 -1.49 -11.24 13.55
CA LEU A 68 -1.77 -11.69 14.93
C LEU A 68 -0.50 -11.91 15.75
N GLY A 69 0.59 -12.38 15.11
CA GLY A 69 1.89 -12.58 15.76
C GLY A 69 2.54 -11.28 16.23
N ASP A 70 2.37 -10.20 15.46
CA ASP A 70 2.97 -8.89 15.72
C ASP A 70 2.01 -7.98 16.53
N ARG A 71 0.85 -8.52 16.96
CA ARG A 71 -0.28 -7.77 17.57
C ARG A 71 -0.73 -6.58 16.73
N SER A 72 -0.48 -6.62 15.44
CA SER A 72 -0.87 -5.58 14.49
C SER A 72 -2.21 -5.91 13.86
N TRP A 73 -3.06 -4.88 13.80
CA TRP A 73 -4.33 -4.90 13.10
C TRP A 73 -4.27 -4.28 11.70
N GLY A 74 -3.06 -4.05 11.19
CA GLY A 74 -2.78 -3.51 9.85
C GLY A 74 -3.17 -2.04 9.70
N GLY A 75 -3.09 -1.25 10.77
CA GLY A 75 -3.58 0.12 10.77
C GLY A 75 -5.11 0.15 10.76
N LYS A 76 -5.74 -0.44 11.79
CA LYS A 76 -7.20 -0.60 11.92
C LYS A 76 -8.04 0.66 11.66
N ASP A 77 -7.44 1.84 11.87
CA ASP A 77 -8.08 3.15 11.73
C ASP A 77 -7.96 3.71 10.29
N LEU A 78 -7.29 2.97 9.39
CA LEU A 78 -7.17 3.29 7.97
C LEU A 78 -8.33 2.70 7.15
N PRO A 79 -8.73 3.38 6.07
CA PRO A 79 -9.70 2.82 5.12
C PRO A 79 -9.07 1.65 4.33
N TRP A 80 -9.91 0.73 3.87
CA TRP A 80 -9.45 -0.37 2.99
C TRP A 80 -8.98 0.12 1.62
N GLU A 81 -9.57 1.20 1.13
CA GLU A 81 -9.32 1.77 -0.20
C GLU A 81 -9.44 3.29 -0.13
N VAL A 82 -8.64 4.00 -0.93
CA VAL A 82 -8.74 5.45 -1.12
C VAL A 82 -8.84 5.73 -2.63
N HIS A 83 -9.81 6.57 -3.00
CA HIS A 83 -10.02 7.01 -4.37
C HIS A 83 -9.59 8.46 -4.51
N LEU A 84 -8.64 8.73 -5.40
CA LEU A 84 -8.08 10.05 -5.64
C LEU A 84 -8.23 10.44 -7.11
N THR A 85 -8.33 11.74 -7.35
CA THR A 85 -8.12 12.29 -8.70
C THR A 85 -6.83 13.08 -8.70
N LEU A 86 -5.79 12.55 -9.35
CA LEU A 86 -4.46 13.17 -9.43
C LEU A 86 -4.14 13.45 -10.90
N ALA A 87 -3.79 14.69 -11.24
CA ALA A 87 -3.53 15.11 -12.62
C ALA A 87 -4.62 14.64 -13.63
N ARG A 88 -5.90 14.74 -13.22
CA ARG A 88 -7.09 14.30 -13.99
C ARG A 88 -7.17 12.79 -14.25
N ARG A 89 -6.41 11.97 -13.51
CA ARG A 89 -6.47 10.51 -13.51
C ARG A 89 -7.09 9.99 -12.22
N ARG A 90 -7.95 8.98 -12.35
CA ARG A 90 -8.57 8.26 -11.23
C ARG A 90 -7.57 7.25 -10.71
N VAL A 91 -7.03 7.53 -9.53
CA VAL A 91 -6.06 6.69 -8.84
C VAL A 91 -6.76 5.99 -7.68
N VAL A 92 -6.65 4.67 -7.62
CA VAL A 92 -7.13 3.87 -6.48
C VAL A 92 -5.92 3.37 -5.71
N LEU A 93 -5.89 3.64 -4.41
CA LEU A 93 -4.93 3.08 -3.46
C LEU A 93 -5.63 1.98 -2.66
N THR A 94 -4.99 0.82 -2.55
CA THR A 94 -5.48 -0.33 -1.79
C THR A 94 -4.32 -1.25 -1.42
N HIS A 95 -4.43 -2.06 -0.37
CA HIS A 95 -3.44 -3.10 -0.09
C HIS A 95 -3.64 -4.37 -0.92
N GLY A 96 -4.70 -4.43 -1.75
CA GLY A 96 -4.94 -5.59 -2.59
C GLY A 96 -5.38 -6.85 -1.84
N HIS A 97 -5.26 -6.92 -0.52
CA HIS A 97 -5.77 -8.04 0.29
C HIS A 97 -7.30 -8.09 0.33
N GLN A 98 -7.87 -9.29 0.24
CA GLN A 98 -9.29 -9.51 0.52
C GLN A 98 -9.48 -9.91 1.98
N PRO A 99 -10.16 -9.13 2.82
CA PRO A 99 -10.56 -9.62 4.13
C PRO A 99 -11.56 -10.79 4.00
N GLY A 100 -11.42 -11.81 4.86
CA GLY A 100 -12.34 -12.95 4.96
C GLY A 100 -11.73 -14.30 4.60
N LEU A 101 -12.57 -15.35 4.61
CA LEU A 101 -12.15 -16.75 4.41
C LEU A 101 -11.38 -16.96 3.10
N MET A 102 -11.75 -16.26 2.04
CA MET A 102 -11.04 -16.30 0.75
C MET A 102 -9.63 -15.71 0.84
N GLY A 103 -9.44 -14.60 1.54
CA GLY A 103 -8.10 -14.05 1.79
C GLY A 103 -7.21 -14.98 2.60
N TRP A 104 -7.77 -15.66 3.59
CA TRP A 104 -7.06 -16.69 4.35
C TRP A 104 -6.70 -17.90 3.47
N LEU A 105 -7.62 -18.39 2.63
CA LEU A 105 -7.36 -19.45 1.65
C LEU A 105 -6.25 -19.07 0.67
N PHE A 106 -6.27 -17.84 0.15
CA PHE A 106 -5.19 -17.34 -0.71
C PHE A 106 -3.86 -17.30 0.04
N LYS A 107 -3.84 -16.80 1.29
CA LYS A 107 -2.63 -16.77 2.12
C LYS A 107 -2.08 -18.17 2.43
N VAL A 108 -2.94 -19.15 2.72
CA VAL A 108 -2.53 -20.55 2.91
C VAL A 108 -1.96 -21.12 1.61
N ARG A 109 -2.63 -20.87 0.48
CA ARG A 109 -2.13 -21.30 -0.84
C ARG A 109 -0.78 -20.67 -1.15
N ASP A 110 -0.60 -19.40 -0.77
CA ASP A 110 0.62 -18.63 -1.00
C ASP A 110 1.80 -19.16 -0.19
N VAL A 111 1.60 -19.42 1.11
CA VAL A 111 2.60 -20.08 1.97
C VAL A 111 2.97 -21.47 1.44
N LEU A 112 1.99 -22.26 0.99
CA LEU A 112 2.25 -23.58 0.41
C LEU A 112 3.02 -23.50 -0.92
N ARG A 113 2.81 -22.47 -1.73
CA ARG A 113 3.42 -22.34 -3.07
C ARG A 113 4.79 -21.65 -3.04
N SER A 114 5.00 -20.66 -2.16
CA SER A 114 6.31 -20.06 -1.88
C SER A 114 7.31 -21.07 -1.30
N SER A 115 6.82 -22.14 -0.67
CA SER A 115 7.63 -23.30 -0.28
C SER A 115 8.15 -24.12 -1.47
N LEU A 116 7.66 -23.88 -2.70
CA LEU A 116 7.86 -24.75 -3.85
C LEU A 116 8.63 -24.14 -5.04
N SER A 117 8.67 -22.82 -5.29
CA SER A 117 9.61 -22.15 -6.25
C SER A 117 9.33 -20.65 -6.41
N ALA A 118 10.35 -19.87 -6.78
CA ALA A 118 10.27 -18.42 -7.03
C ALA A 118 9.34 -17.99 -8.20
N GLU A 119 8.92 -18.92 -9.07
CA GLU A 119 7.91 -18.69 -10.11
C GLU A 119 6.49 -18.46 -9.55
N GLY A 120 6.26 -18.75 -8.26
CA GLY A 120 4.96 -18.60 -7.62
C GLY A 120 4.49 -17.16 -7.43
N ASP A 121 5.42 -16.24 -7.17
CA ASP A 121 5.12 -14.86 -6.75
C ASP A 121 4.57 -14.02 -7.92
N ASP A 122 5.13 -14.19 -9.12
CA ASP A 122 4.67 -13.49 -10.33
C ASP A 122 3.23 -13.88 -10.69
N LEU A 123 2.88 -15.17 -10.57
CA LEU A 123 1.53 -15.65 -10.84
C LEU A 123 0.50 -15.10 -9.84
N LEU A 124 0.89 -14.93 -8.58
CA LEU A 124 0.05 -14.30 -7.56
C LEU A 124 -0.14 -12.82 -7.83
N ASN A 125 0.92 -12.11 -8.15
CA ASN A 125 0.87 -10.70 -8.53
C ASN A 125 -0.07 -10.49 -9.72
N GLU A 126 0.03 -11.32 -10.75
CA GLU A 126 -0.89 -11.28 -11.89
C GLU A 126 -2.35 -11.55 -11.51
N GLU A 127 -2.60 -12.48 -10.59
CA GLU A 127 -3.95 -12.78 -10.10
C GLU A 127 -4.54 -11.60 -9.32
N ILE A 128 -3.74 -10.95 -8.46
CA ILE A 128 -4.10 -9.73 -7.74
C ILE A 128 -4.40 -8.61 -8.75
N VAL A 129 -3.52 -8.38 -9.72
CA VAL A 129 -3.71 -7.37 -10.78
C VAL A 129 -5.00 -7.63 -11.56
N ARG A 130 -5.24 -8.88 -11.99
CA ARG A 130 -6.47 -9.26 -12.71
C ARG A 130 -7.72 -8.99 -11.87
N ARG A 131 -7.69 -9.30 -10.57
CA ARG A 131 -8.80 -9.03 -9.65
C ARG A 131 -9.03 -7.53 -9.46
N LEU A 132 -7.97 -6.77 -9.20
CA LEU A 132 -8.05 -5.33 -8.97
C LEU A 132 -8.58 -4.60 -10.21
N ARG A 133 -8.14 -5.00 -11.42
CA ARG A 133 -8.70 -4.48 -12.67
C ARG A 133 -10.20 -4.74 -12.82
N ARG A 134 -10.69 -5.92 -12.41
CA ARG A 134 -12.13 -6.23 -12.43
C ARG A 134 -12.92 -5.42 -11.38
N ARG A 135 -12.35 -5.23 -10.19
CA ARG A 135 -12.99 -4.51 -9.08
C ARG A 135 -13.02 -3.00 -9.31
N HIS A 136 -12.03 -2.47 -10.02
CA HIS A 136 -11.91 -1.04 -10.31
C HIS A 136 -11.88 -0.79 -11.84
N PRO A 137 -12.96 -1.10 -12.57
CA PRO A 137 -13.01 -0.97 -14.04
C PRO A 137 -12.87 0.48 -14.53
N HIS A 138 -13.00 1.44 -13.60
CA HIS A 138 -12.92 2.86 -13.84
C HIS A 138 -11.64 3.49 -13.28
N ALA A 139 -10.73 2.72 -12.67
CA ALA A 139 -9.44 3.29 -12.28
C ALA A 139 -8.55 3.44 -13.52
N ASP A 140 -7.85 4.57 -13.62
CA ASP A 140 -6.79 4.74 -14.61
C ASP A 140 -5.48 4.14 -14.08
N VAL A 141 -5.26 4.22 -12.77
CA VAL A 141 -4.12 3.63 -12.05
C VAL A 141 -4.61 2.99 -10.75
N VAL A 142 -4.12 1.79 -10.44
CA VAL A 142 -4.29 1.14 -9.13
C VAL A 142 -2.92 0.96 -8.51
N VAL A 143 -2.72 1.51 -7.32
CA VAL A 143 -1.52 1.35 -6.50
C VAL A 143 -1.84 0.36 -5.39
N PHE A 144 -1.07 -0.71 -5.32
CA PHE A 144 -1.17 -1.73 -4.29
C PHE A 144 0.20 -2.22 -3.84
N GLY A 145 0.25 -2.71 -2.61
CA GLY A 145 1.42 -3.33 -1.97
C GLY A 145 0.97 -4.58 -1.26
#